data_AF-C5BK47-F1
#
_entry.id   AF-C5BK47-F1
#
_cell.length_a   1.000
_cell.length_b   1.000
_cell.length_c   1.000
_cell.angle_alpha   90.00
_cell.angle_beta   90.00
_cell.angle_gamma   90.00
#
_symmetry.space_group_name_H-M   'P 1'
#
loop_
_entity.id
_entity.type
_entity.pdbx_description
1 polymer ?
#
loop_
_entity_poly.entity_id
_entity_poly.type
_entity_poly.pdbx_seq_one_letter_code
_entity_poly.pdbx_strand_id
1 'polypeptide(L)'
;MEAINLSNLHEKNSRFRIIAGAEDRLIDFVYAVDSLDAFDLSADEKEVSGYRTKAITTEYVKALYVEFEDKTALIIAAQDNDIMQNYDVFNQSIAVVVNNQIRDEGKKNGIRLLAECDHETFCSICVAHTWAIALVNSIELDDAFAIQAQNSFKHLLSNHKTIVGGNPFPASKHLEYFSWIYYVELRAIREIFEMTNKVKLHDVATNSAHFPLLINCLDEEQLFDLQFTEIICSDIHPEYGQQSIDNILSCFPEKGRRLDLIKLDLTQDNKLLEQADVIIANDILEHFHEEESFDVLCKLWARTKDLLLIHVPFEEIPTKAYGHLTSFNKEKLNQWASKLHGCENITDKYAHVASESYDPCFIDNFLFLKRYR
;
A
#
# COMPACT_ATOMS: atom_id res chain seq x y z
N MET A 1 -13.40 0.23 -38.48
CA MET A 1 -13.57 -0.19 -37.07
C MET A 1 -15.06 -0.19 -36.79
N GLU A 2 -15.65 -1.34 -36.47
CA GLU A 2 -17.01 -1.36 -35.91
C GLU A 2 -16.99 -0.54 -34.62
N ALA A 3 -18.04 0.24 -34.36
CA ALA A 3 -18.17 1.03 -33.14
C ALA A 3 -17.95 0.10 -31.94
N ILE A 4 -16.85 0.34 -31.21
CA ILE A 4 -16.49 -0.45 -30.04
C ILE A 4 -17.54 -0.15 -28.98
N ASN A 5 -18.45 -1.10 -28.73
CA ASN A 5 -19.33 -1.01 -27.58
C ASN A 5 -18.50 -1.32 -26.33
N LEU A 6 -18.07 -0.26 -25.63
CA LEU A 6 -17.25 -0.33 -24.42
C LEU A 6 -17.88 -1.19 -23.33
N SER A 7 -19.21 -1.25 -23.24
CA SER A 7 -19.90 -2.06 -22.22
C SER A 7 -19.79 -3.57 -22.44
N ASN A 8 -19.62 -4.04 -23.67
CA ASN A 8 -19.66 -5.48 -24.01
C ASN A 8 -18.32 -6.01 -24.60
N LEU A 9 -17.23 -5.26 -24.46
CA LEU A 9 -15.91 -5.59 -25.00
C LEU A 9 -15.39 -6.96 -24.47
N HIS A 10 -15.65 -7.23 -23.19
CA HIS A 10 -15.30 -8.48 -22.52
C HIS A 10 -16.13 -9.69 -22.96
N GLU A 11 -17.40 -9.49 -23.35
CA GLU A 11 -18.28 -10.58 -23.79
C GLU A 11 -17.93 -11.09 -25.18
N LYS A 12 -17.35 -10.22 -26.03
CA LYS A 12 -17.05 -10.53 -27.43
C LYS A 12 -15.63 -11.03 -27.66
N ASN A 13 -14.72 -10.88 -26.70
CA ASN A 13 -13.32 -11.25 -26.88
C ASN A 13 -12.69 -11.72 -25.57
N SER A 14 -12.30 -13.00 -25.53
CA SER A 14 -11.68 -13.65 -24.35
C SER A 14 -10.36 -13.02 -23.91
N ARG A 15 -9.80 -12.09 -24.71
CA ARG A 15 -8.59 -11.31 -24.41
C ARG A 15 -8.86 -10.07 -23.56
N PHE A 16 -10.12 -9.68 -23.36
CA PHE A 16 -10.51 -8.52 -22.55
C PHE A 16 -11.20 -8.99 -21.28
N ARG A 17 -10.65 -8.60 -20.12
CA ARG A 17 -11.28 -8.78 -18.82
C ARG A 17 -11.60 -7.41 -18.24
N ILE A 18 -12.86 -7.18 -17.86
CA ILE A 18 -13.23 -6.01 -17.05
C ILE A 18 -12.62 -6.24 -15.67
N ILE A 19 -11.76 -5.32 -15.25
CA ILE A 19 -11.22 -5.31 -13.90
C ILE A 19 -12.23 -4.67 -12.93
N ALA A 20 -12.98 -3.68 -13.44
CA ALA A 20 -14.14 -3.12 -12.77
C ALA A 20 -14.98 -2.23 -13.71
N GLY A 21 -16.28 -2.12 -13.43
CA GLY A 21 -17.20 -1.14 -14.01
C GLY A 21 -18.18 -0.67 -12.94
N ALA A 22 -18.23 0.64 -12.66
CA ALA A 22 -19.16 1.24 -11.70
C ALA A 22 -19.44 2.71 -12.06
N GLU A 23 -20.61 3.22 -11.66
CA GLU A 23 -21.10 4.58 -11.98
C GLU A 23 -20.40 5.72 -11.21
N ASP A 24 -19.60 5.39 -10.18
CA ASP A 24 -19.01 6.37 -9.23
C ASP A 24 -17.48 6.54 -9.38
N ARG A 25 -16.92 6.27 -10.57
CA ARG A 25 -15.46 6.33 -10.82
C ARG A 25 -15.11 7.38 -11.87
N LEU A 26 -13.91 7.95 -11.77
CA LEU A 26 -13.35 8.86 -12.77
C LEU A 26 -13.06 8.16 -14.10
N ILE A 27 -12.70 6.87 -14.07
CA ILE A 27 -12.55 6.01 -15.25
C ILE A 27 -13.58 4.89 -15.17
N ASP A 28 -14.53 4.84 -16.11
CA ASP A 28 -15.65 3.90 -16.05
C ASP A 28 -15.18 2.45 -16.16
N PHE A 29 -14.17 2.19 -17.00
CA PHE A 29 -13.68 0.84 -17.27
C PHE A 29 -12.16 0.75 -17.29
N VAL A 30 -11.60 -0.23 -16.58
CA VAL A 30 -10.19 -0.60 -16.70
C VAL A 30 -10.09 -2.04 -17.22
N TYR A 31 -9.29 -2.24 -18.26
CA TYR A 31 -9.08 -3.51 -18.93
C TYR A 31 -7.62 -3.92 -18.89
N ALA A 32 -7.38 -5.22 -18.79
CA ALA A 32 -6.08 -5.83 -19.07
C ALA A 32 -6.15 -6.66 -20.36
N VAL A 33 -5.10 -6.60 -21.18
CA VAL A 33 -4.96 -7.39 -22.42
C VAL A 33 -3.52 -7.91 -22.58
N ASP A 34 -3.36 -8.94 -23.42
CA ASP A 34 -2.06 -9.52 -23.78
C ASP A 34 -1.24 -8.62 -24.70
N SER A 35 -1.90 -7.93 -25.63
CA SER A 35 -1.27 -6.98 -26.55
C SER A 35 -2.25 -5.90 -27.01
N LEU A 36 -1.72 -4.70 -27.29
CA LEU A 36 -2.46 -3.63 -27.96
C LEU A 36 -2.28 -3.61 -29.48
N ASP A 37 -1.61 -4.60 -30.08
CA ASP A 37 -1.33 -4.62 -31.54
C ASP A 37 -2.60 -4.64 -32.41
N ALA A 38 -3.73 -5.10 -31.84
CA ALA A 38 -5.03 -5.08 -32.49
C ALA A 38 -5.63 -3.66 -32.60
N PHE A 39 -5.12 -2.70 -31.82
CA PHE A 39 -5.49 -1.29 -31.90
C PHE A 39 -4.50 -0.59 -32.84
N ASP A 40 -5.00 0.09 -33.87
CA ASP A 40 -4.19 0.93 -34.75
C ASP A 40 -3.79 2.22 -34.01
N LEU A 41 -2.83 2.06 -33.08
CA LEU A 41 -2.23 3.08 -32.23
C LEU A 41 -1.23 3.96 -33.00
N SER A 42 -1.57 4.42 -34.22
CA SER A 42 -0.75 5.45 -34.86
C SER A 42 -0.58 6.60 -33.87
N ALA A 43 0.64 7.09 -33.71
CA ALA A 43 1.17 7.83 -32.57
C ALA A 43 0.44 9.12 -32.13
N ASP A 44 -0.64 9.52 -32.81
CA ASP A 44 -1.38 10.73 -32.55
C ASP A 44 -2.84 10.46 -32.21
N GLU A 45 -3.36 11.32 -31.36
CA GLU A 45 -4.76 11.44 -30.98
C GLU A 45 -5.67 11.28 -32.22
N LYS A 46 -6.43 10.18 -32.23
CA LYS A 46 -7.43 9.92 -33.27
C LYS A 46 -8.79 10.35 -32.75
N GLU A 47 -9.34 11.39 -33.35
CA GLU A 47 -10.75 11.71 -33.25
C GLU A 47 -11.46 11.09 -34.45
N VAL A 48 -12.21 10.01 -34.21
CA VAL A 48 -12.95 9.33 -35.27
C VAL A 48 -14.33 9.01 -34.72
N SER A 49 -15.40 9.43 -35.41
CA SER A 49 -16.78 8.97 -35.19
C SER A 49 -17.23 8.88 -33.71
N GLY A 50 -17.02 9.94 -32.93
CA GLY A 50 -17.54 10.04 -31.55
C GLY A 50 -16.66 9.45 -30.45
N TYR A 51 -15.49 8.88 -30.79
CA TYR A 51 -14.48 8.48 -29.80
C TYR A 51 -13.18 9.30 -29.94
N ARG A 52 -12.55 9.55 -28.80
CA ARG A 52 -11.20 10.12 -28.66
C ARG A 52 -10.30 9.08 -28.00
N THR A 53 -9.14 8.82 -28.60
CA THR A 53 -8.17 7.89 -28.02
C THR A 53 -6.82 8.53 -27.79
N LYS A 54 -6.15 8.18 -26.69
CA LYS A 54 -4.78 8.57 -26.41
C LYS A 54 -3.94 7.36 -26.03
N ALA A 55 -2.84 7.13 -26.75
CA ALA A 55 -1.83 6.17 -26.36
C ALA A 55 -1.00 6.72 -25.19
N ILE A 56 -0.75 5.87 -24.20
CA ILE A 56 0.07 6.13 -23.03
C ILE A 56 1.15 5.04 -23.02
N THR A 57 2.40 5.45 -22.86
CA THR A 57 3.53 4.52 -22.79
C THR A 57 4.32 4.86 -21.55
N THR A 58 4.52 3.87 -20.68
CA THR A 58 5.34 4.00 -19.49
C THR A 58 6.57 3.08 -19.59
N GLU A 59 7.33 2.95 -18.52
CA GLU A 59 8.43 1.99 -18.46
C GLU A 59 7.92 0.53 -18.52
N TYR A 60 6.74 0.30 -17.95
CA TYR A 60 6.23 -1.02 -17.60
C TYR A 60 5.00 -1.43 -18.41
N VAL A 61 4.21 -0.47 -18.90
CA VAL A 61 2.98 -0.75 -19.63
C VAL A 61 2.82 0.13 -20.85
N LYS A 62 2.11 -0.41 -21.84
CA LYS A 62 1.43 0.38 -22.86
C LYS A 62 -0.04 0.44 -22.49
N ALA A 63 -0.66 1.60 -22.60
CA ALA A 63 -2.07 1.76 -22.35
C ALA A 63 -2.75 2.59 -23.44
N LEU A 64 -4.05 2.35 -23.62
CA LEU A 64 -4.93 3.14 -24.47
C LEU A 64 -6.03 3.73 -23.61
N TYR A 65 -6.02 5.06 -23.48
CA TYR A 65 -7.14 5.80 -22.93
C TYR A 65 -8.16 6.07 -24.02
N VAL A 66 -9.44 5.84 -23.72
CA VAL A 66 -10.56 5.99 -24.66
C VAL A 66 -11.65 6.81 -24.00
N GLU A 67 -12.12 7.85 -24.68
CA GLU A 67 -13.35 8.57 -24.36
C GLU A 67 -14.35 8.31 -25.48
N PHE A 68 -15.58 7.92 -25.14
CA PHE A 68 -16.68 7.75 -26.08
C PHE A 68 -17.98 8.21 -25.42
N GLU A 69 -18.60 9.25 -25.97
CA GLU A 69 -19.78 9.90 -25.38
C GLU A 69 -19.54 10.31 -23.91
N ASP A 70 -20.26 9.70 -22.97
CA ASP A 70 -20.15 9.91 -21.52
C ASP A 70 -19.32 8.83 -20.81
N LYS A 71 -18.64 7.97 -21.57
CA LYS A 71 -17.87 6.83 -21.05
C LYS A 71 -16.39 6.94 -21.32
N THR A 72 -15.62 6.40 -20.38
CA THR A 72 -14.16 6.39 -20.39
C THR A 72 -13.62 5.00 -20.13
N ALA A 73 -12.51 4.66 -20.79
CA ALA A 73 -11.84 3.39 -20.56
C ALA A 73 -10.32 3.54 -20.59
N LEU A 74 -9.64 2.70 -19.80
CA LEU A 74 -8.20 2.53 -19.83
C LEU A 74 -7.88 1.06 -20.11
N ILE A 75 -7.25 0.78 -21.25
CA ILE A 75 -6.87 -0.58 -21.66
C ILE A 75 -5.37 -0.71 -21.48
N ILE A 76 -4.92 -1.63 -20.63
CA ILE A 76 -3.53 -1.80 -20.23
C ILE A 76 -2.98 -3.12 -20.79
N ALA A 77 -1.80 -3.05 -21.37
CA ALA A 77 -0.98 -4.20 -21.74
C ALA A 77 0.41 -4.06 -21.11
N ALA A 78 1.00 -5.19 -20.72
CA ALA A 78 2.39 -5.20 -20.28
C ALA A 78 3.31 -4.79 -21.43
N GLN A 79 4.31 -3.97 -21.13
CA GLN A 79 5.34 -3.63 -22.10
C GLN A 79 6.41 -4.71 -22.13
N ASP A 80 6.89 -5.04 -23.32
CA ASP A 80 8.01 -5.97 -23.48
C ASP A 80 9.28 -5.36 -22.85
N ASN A 81 9.59 -5.81 -21.63
CA ASN A 81 10.79 -5.47 -20.89
C ASN A 81 11.21 -6.67 -20.02
N ASP A 82 12.48 -6.73 -19.65
CA ASP A 82 13.05 -7.87 -18.91
C ASP A 82 12.35 -8.11 -17.56
N ILE A 83 11.81 -7.06 -16.93
CA ILE A 83 11.10 -7.12 -15.64
C ILE A 83 9.71 -7.74 -15.80
N MET A 84 9.04 -7.52 -16.94
CA MET A 84 7.72 -8.09 -17.26
C MET A 84 7.80 -9.54 -17.72
N GLN A 85 8.95 -9.96 -18.25
CA GLN A 85 9.25 -11.36 -18.58
C GLN A 85 9.86 -12.14 -17.41
N ASN A 86 10.30 -11.46 -16.34
CA ASN A 86 10.86 -12.06 -15.15
C ASN A 86 9.96 -11.79 -13.93
N TYR A 87 8.97 -12.65 -13.71
CA TYR A 87 8.05 -12.50 -12.58
C TYR A 87 8.75 -12.61 -11.21
N ASP A 88 9.98 -13.11 -11.11
CA ASP A 88 10.73 -13.17 -9.84
C ASP A 88 11.09 -11.79 -9.28
N VAL A 89 11.05 -10.74 -10.11
CA VAL A 89 11.25 -9.36 -9.68
C VAL A 89 9.94 -8.56 -9.57
N PHE A 90 8.81 -9.15 -9.96
CA PHE A 90 7.50 -8.52 -9.87
C PHE A 90 7.05 -8.38 -8.40
N ASN A 91 6.77 -7.15 -7.97
CA ASN A 91 6.37 -6.83 -6.60
C ASN A 91 5.42 -5.62 -6.58
N GLN A 92 4.91 -5.27 -5.38
CA GLN A 92 3.96 -4.18 -5.20
C GLN A 92 4.52 -2.79 -5.55
N SER A 93 5.83 -2.52 -5.35
CA SER A 93 6.41 -1.24 -5.74
C SER A 93 6.24 -0.97 -7.24
N ILE A 94 6.32 -2.00 -8.09
CA ILE A 94 6.15 -1.83 -9.54
C ILE A 94 4.71 -1.41 -9.87
N ALA A 95 3.71 -2.02 -9.21
CA ALA A 95 2.31 -1.66 -9.43
C ALA A 95 2.01 -0.20 -9.06
N VAL A 96 2.62 0.30 -7.97
CA VAL A 96 2.52 1.71 -7.56
C VAL A 96 3.23 2.63 -8.57
N VAL A 97 4.41 2.24 -9.05
CA VAL A 97 5.16 3.02 -10.06
C VAL A 97 4.38 3.10 -11.39
N VAL A 98 3.79 2.00 -11.85
CA VAL A 98 2.91 1.98 -13.04
C VAL A 98 1.80 3.01 -12.90
N ASN A 99 1.13 3.04 -11.74
CA ASN A 99 0.06 3.99 -11.50
C ASN A 99 0.56 5.44 -11.58
N ASN A 100 1.63 5.76 -10.87
CA ASN A 100 2.21 7.11 -10.86
C ASN A 100 2.64 7.55 -12.28
N GLN A 101 3.26 6.66 -13.06
CA GLN A 101 3.64 6.96 -14.45
C GLN A 101 2.42 7.23 -15.35
N ILE A 102 1.31 6.48 -15.18
CA ILE A 102 0.06 6.73 -15.91
C ILE A 102 -0.53 8.09 -15.53
N ARG A 103 -0.52 8.45 -14.25
CA ARG A 103 -1.00 9.75 -13.76
C ARG A 103 -0.17 10.91 -14.30
N ASP A 104 1.15 10.76 -14.29
CA ASP A 104 2.09 11.76 -14.82
C ASP A 104 1.90 11.97 -16.32
N GLU A 105 1.73 10.89 -17.09
CA GLU A 105 1.38 10.98 -18.50
C GLU A 105 -0.01 11.62 -18.69
N GLY A 106 -0.99 11.30 -17.85
CA GLY A 106 -2.30 11.97 -17.83
C GLY A 106 -2.15 13.49 -17.66
N LYS A 107 -1.35 13.94 -16.69
CA LYS A 107 -1.07 15.36 -16.43
C LYS A 107 -0.37 16.03 -17.61
N LYS A 108 0.69 15.40 -18.13
CA LYS A 108 1.46 15.90 -19.28
C LYS A 108 0.63 16.05 -20.54
N ASN A 109 -0.35 15.16 -20.74
CA ASN A 109 -1.21 15.15 -21.91
C ASN A 109 -2.57 15.86 -21.68
N GLY A 110 -2.78 16.48 -20.52
CA GLY A 110 -4.03 17.20 -20.20
C GLY A 110 -5.26 16.30 -20.01
N ILE A 111 -5.07 15.01 -19.73
CA ILE A 111 -6.15 14.06 -19.41
C ILE A 111 -6.43 14.14 -17.91
N ARG A 112 -7.38 15.02 -17.55
CA ARG A 112 -7.73 15.31 -16.16
C ARG A 112 -8.08 14.05 -15.35
N LEU A 113 -8.87 13.14 -15.92
CA LEU A 113 -9.36 11.94 -15.23
C LEU A 113 -8.22 10.99 -14.80
N LEU A 114 -7.19 10.86 -15.65
CA LEU A 114 -5.98 10.11 -15.32
C LEU A 114 -5.07 10.87 -14.35
N ALA A 115 -4.95 12.19 -14.49
CA ALA A 115 -4.11 12.98 -13.59
C ALA A 115 -4.66 13.00 -12.14
N GLU A 116 -5.98 13.13 -12.00
CA GLU A 116 -6.66 13.15 -10.71
C GLU A 116 -6.69 11.76 -10.06
N CYS A 117 -7.00 10.70 -10.81
CA CYS A 117 -7.00 9.28 -10.40
C CYS A 117 -7.61 9.04 -9.01
N ASP A 118 -8.87 8.61 -8.96
CA ASP A 118 -9.47 8.19 -7.68
C ASP A 118 -8.92 6.84 -7.20
N HIS A 119 -9.21 6.50 -5.95
CA HIS A 119 -8.73 5.27 -5.32
C HIS A 119 -9.15 4.00 -6.05
N GLU A 120 -10.40 3.95 -6.52
CA GLU A 120 -10.93 2.80 -7.24
C GLU A 120 -10.23 2.57 -8.58
N THR A 121 -9.96 3.65 -9.32
CA THR A 121 -9.15 3.64 -10.54
C THR A 121 -7.73 3.23 -10.21
N PHE A 122 -7.16 3.73 -9.10
CA PHE A 122 -5.83 3.34 -8.64
C PHE A 122 -5.70 1.83 -8.44
N CYS A 123 -6.59 1.24 -7.63
CA CYS A 123 -6.59 -0.19 -7.37
C CYS A 123 -6.83 -0.99 -8.65
N SER A 124 -7.73 -0.52 -9.53
CA SER A 124 -8.02 -1.19 -10.79
C SER A 124 -6.81 -1.21 -11.74
N ILE A 125 -6.02 -0.14 -11.78
CA ILE A 125 -4.76 -0.10 -12.55
C ILE A 125 -3.75 -1.13 -11.99
N CYS A 126 -3.60 -1.22 -10.67
CA CYS A 126 -2.69 -2.18 -10.04
C CYS A 126 -3.10 -3.63 -10.33
N VAL A 127 -4.39 -3.94 -10.29
CA VAL A 127 -4.92 -5.27 -10.65
C VAL A 127 -4.76 -5.52 -12.15
N ALA A 128 -5.09 -4.56 -13.02
CA ALA A 128 -4.94 -4.68 -14.46
C ALA A 128 -3.50 -4.97 -14.87
N HIS A 129 -2.54 -4.30 -14.23
CA HIS A 129 -1.12 -4.55 -14.43
C HIS A 129 -0.73 -5.99 -14.09
N THR A 130 -1.14 -6.49 -12.92
CA THR A 130 -0.90 -7.88 -12.49
C THR A 130 -1.48 -8.87 -13.48
N TRP A 131 -2.68 -8.60 -13.98
CA TRP A 131 -3.35 -9.46 -14.95
C TRP A 131 -2.67 -9.42 -16.33
N ALA A 132 -2.20 -8.26 -16.78
CA ALA A 132 -1.46 -8.15 -18.03
C ALA A 132 -0.18 -9.00 -18.00
N ILE A 133 0.54 -9.01 -16.86
CA ILE A 133 1.68 -9.91 -16.63
C ILE A 133 1.24 -11.38 -16.69
N ALA A 134 0.12 -11.71 -16.03
CA ALA A 134 -0.40 -13.07 -16.03
C ALA A 134 -0.72 -13.59 -17.43
N LEU A 135 -1.36 -12.75 -18.27
CA LEU A 135 -1.70 -13.05 -19.66
C LEU A 135 -0.44 -13.29 -20.51
N VAL A 136 0.55 -12.40 -20.42
CA VAL A 136 1.79 -12.51 -21.21
C VAL A 136 2.58 -13.78 -20.84
N ASN A 137 2.58 -14.15 -19.57
CA ASN A 137 3.33 -15.30 -19.07
C ASN A 137 2.51 -16.61 -19.04
N SER A 138 1.23 -16.57 -19.45
CA SER A 138 0.33 -17.73 -19.39
C SER A 138 0.24 -18.38 -18.01
N ILE A 139 0.20 -17.56 -16.95
CA ILE A 139 0.01 -18.00 -15.56
C ILE A 139 -1.40 -17.65 -15.08
N GLU A 140 -1.91 -18.42 -14.12
CA GLU A 140 -3.19 -18.11 -13.48
C GLU A 140 -3.08 -16.82 -12.64
N LEU A 141 -4.18 -16.08 -12.53
CA LEU A 141 -4.17 -14.78 -11.87
C LEU A 141 -3.85 -14.90 -10.37
N ASP A 142 -4.39 -15.91 -9.71
CA ASP A 142 -4.14 -16.15 -8.29
C ASP A 142 -2.66 -16.45 -8.02
N ASP A 143 -2.01 -17.20 -8.93
CA ASP A 143 -0.57 -17.47 -8.87
C ASP A 143 0.24 -16.18 -9.07
N ALA A 144 -0.18 -15.30 -9.99
CA ALA A 144 0.47 -14.02 -10.22
C ALA A 144 0.41 -13.12 -8.97
N PHE A 145 -0.74 -13.07 -8.28
CA PHE A 145 -0.85 -12.36 -7.00
C PHE A 145 -0.01 -12.99 -5.90
N ALA A 146 0.03 -14.32 -5.81
CA ALA A 146 0.86 -15.03 -4.84
C ALA A 146 2.35 -14.72 -5.05
N ILE A 147 2.82 -14.77 -6.30
CA ILE A 147 4.19 -14.39 -6.69
C ILE A 147 4.48 -12.95 -6.27
N GLN A 148 3.59 -12.01 -6.57
CA GLN A 148 3.77 -10.60 -6.21
C GLN A 148 3.91 -10.41 -4.70
N ALA A 149 3.05 -11.06 -3.91
CA ALA A 149 3.10 -10.98 -2.45
C ALA A 149 4.41 -11.56 -1.90
N GLN A 150 4.81 -12.73 -2.39
CA GLN A 150 6.06 -13.39 -1.97
C GLN A 150 7.29 -12.55 -2.29
N ASN A 151 7.36 -11.97 -3.49
CA ASN A 151 8.49 -11.14 -3.88
C ASN A 151 8.53 -9.81 -3.13
N SER A 152 7.36 -9.20 -2.88
CA SER A 152 7.25 -8.01 -2.03
C SER A 152 7.79 -8.31 -0.63
N PHE A 153 7.42 -9.44 -0.05
CA PHE A 153 7.89 -9.87 1.25
C PHE A 153 9.40 -10.20 1.29
N LYS A 154 9.92 -10.90 0.28
CA LYS A 154 11.37 -11.14 0.13
C LYS A 154 12.16 -9.83 0.09
N HIS A 155 11.63 -8.83 -0.63
CA HIS A 155 12.24 -7.51 -0.73
C HIS A 155 12.23 -6.78 0.61
N LEU A 156 11.11 -6.79 1.35
CA LEU A 156 11.02 -6.23 2.70
C LEU A 156 12.02 -6.89 3.68
N LEU A 157 12.12 -8.22 3.67
CA LEU A 157 13.11 -8.95 4.48
C LEU A 157 14.55 -8.54 4.12
N SER A 158 14.86 -8.47 2.84
CA SER A 158 16.19 -8.08 2.35
C SER A 158 16.53 -6.64 2.76
N ASN A 159 15.57 -5.72 2.59
CA ASN A 159 15.68 -4.33 2.97
C ASN A 159 15.92 -4.16 4.47
N HIS A 160 15.14 -4.83 5.33
CA HIS A 160 15.33 -4.79 6.77
C HIS A 160 16.74 -5.23 7.17
N LYS A 161 17.20 -6.37 6.64
CA LYS A 161 18.58 -6.87 6.88
C LYS A 161 19.65 -5.89 6.44
N THR A 162 19.42 -5.21 5.33
CA THR A 162 20.33 -4.23 4.75
C THR A 162 20.46 -3.00 5.64
N ILE A 163 19.32 -2.48 6.15
CA ILE A 163 19.28 -1.37 7.10
C ILE A 163 19.96 -1.77 8.42
N VAL A 164 19.59 -2.91 9.01
CA VAL A 164 20.21 -3.43 10.25
C VAL A 164 21.71 -3.64 10.10
N GLY A 165 22.16 -4.08 8.92
CA GLY A 165 23.57 -4.26 8.58
C GLY A 165 24.35 -2.96 8.35
N GLY A 166 23.74 -1.78 8.55
CA GLY A 166 24.39 -0.48 8.43
C GLY A 166 24.62 0.00 6.99
N ASN A 167 23.85 -0.52 6.02
CA ASN A 167 23.92 -0.13 4.61
C ASN A 167 22.63 0.57 4.17
N PRO A 168 22.30 1.75 4.72
CA PRO A 168 21.02 2.42 4.43
C PRO A 168 20.87 2.75 2.95
N PHE A 169 19.62 2.74 2.46
CA PHE A 169 19.26 3.13 1.11
C PHE A 169 18.11 4.16 1.13
N PRO A 170 17.91 4.94 0.05
CA PRO A 170 16.84 5.92 -0.01
C PRO A 170 15.44 5.28 0.04
N ALA A 171 14.54 5.86 0.83
CA ALA A 171 13.12 5.53 0.92
C ALA A 171 12.33 5.98 -0.33
N SER A 172 12.80 5.60 -1.51
CA SER A 172 12.38 6.17 -2.80
C SER A 172 11.22 5.44 -3.49
N LYS A 173 10.96 4.19 -3.12
CA LYS A 173 9.81 3.42 -3.61
C LYS A 173 9.05 2.82 -2.44
N HIS A 174 7.87 2.30 -2.74
CA HIS A 174 6.89 1.83 -1.76
C HIS A 174 7.49 0.87 -0.73
N LEU A 175 8.11 -0.22 -1.16
CA LEU A 175 8.67 -1.21 -0.23
C LEU A 175 9.90 -0.69 0.54
N GLU A 176 10.75 0.14 -0.06
CA GLU A 176 11.85 0.81 0.64
C GLU A 176 11.33 1.74 1.74
N TYR A 177 10.26 2.48 1.46
CA TYR A 177 9.58 3.36 2.40
C TYR A 177 9.03 2.60 3.60
N PHE A 178 8.22 1.56 3.37
CA PHE A 178 7.70 0.71 4.45
C PHE A 178 8.80 -0.03 5.23
N SER A 179 9.90 -0.40 4.58
CA SER A 179 11.05 -1.00 5.28
C SER A 179 11.65 -0.05 6.31
N TRP A 180 11.71 1.25 5.99
CA TRP A 180 12.15 2.28 6.93
C TRP A 180 11.16 2.49 8.07
N ILE A 181 9.85 2.50 7.78
CA ILE A 181 8.81 2.58 8.82
C ILE A 181 9.01 1.46 9.83
N TYR A 182 9.03 0.22 9.35
CA TYR A 182 9.15 -0.98 10.19
C TYR A 182 10.45 -1.00 10.99
N TYR A 183 11.57 -0.56 10.39
CA TYR A 183 12.85 -0.44 11.10
C TYR A 183 12.78 0.57 12.24
N VAL A 184 12.27 1.78 11.99
CA VAL A 184 12.17 2.85 13.01
C VAL A 184 11.28 2.40 14.17
N GLU A 185 10.15 1.78 13.87
CA GLU A 185 9.23 1.26 14.88
C GLU A 185 9.86 0.17 15.75
N LEU A 186 10.51 -0.82 15.15
CA LEU A 186 11.19 -1.89 15.89
C LEU A 186 12.31 -1.34 16.78
N ARG A 187 13.07 -0.36 16.29
CA ARG A 187 14.10 0.33 17.08
C ARG A 187 13.50 1.09 18.27
N ALA A 188 12.41 1.82 18.05
CA ALA A 188 11.72 2.55 19.10
C ALA A 188 11.16 1.60 20.18
N ILE A 189 10.50 0.51 19.76
CA ILE A 189 10.01 -0.53 20.67
C ILE A 189 11.16 -1.11 21.48
N ARG A 190 12.30 -1.43 20.83
CA ARG A 190 13.46 -2.00 21.52
C ARG A 190 14.01 -1.09 22.61
N GLU A 191 14.16 0.19 22.32
CA GLU A 191 14.69 1.16 23.30
C GLU A 191 13.71 1.36 24.48
N ILE A 192 12.41 1.35 24.22
CA ILE A 192 11.38 1.55 25.28
C ILE A 192 11.25 0.32 26.18
N PHE A 193 11.34 -0.88 25.61
CA PHE A 193 11.15 -2.14 26.31
C PHE A 193 12.46 -2.79 26.77
N GLU A 194 13.56 -2.02 26.86
CA GLU A 194 14.91 -2.53 27.08
C GLU A 194 15.08 -3.43 28.31
N MET A 195 14.30 -3.18 29.36
CA MET A 195 14.39 -3.95 30.60
C MET A 195 13.67 -5.30 30.53
N THR A 196 12.62 -5.39 29.70
CA THR A 196 11.72 -6.55 29.70
C THR A 196 11.87 -7.41 28.47
N ASN A 197 12.33 -6.81 27.37
CA ASN A 197 12.38 -7.31 25.99
C ASN A 197 11.15 -8.04 25.45
N LYS A 198 10.04 -8.06 26.20
CA LYS A 198 8.82 -8.80 25.89
C LYS A 198 7.68 -7.86 25.60
N VAL A 199 7.00 -8.11 24.50
CA VAL A 199 5.94 -7.23 23.98
C VAL A 199 4.73 -8.05 23.53
N LYS A 200 3.52 -7.66 23.93
CA LYS A 200 2.28 -7.95 23.21
C LYS A 200 2.01 -6.80 22.23
N LEU A 201 2.03 -7.10 20.94
CA LEU A 201 1.86 -6.13 19.85
C LEU A 201 0.47 -6.29 19.21
N HIS A 202 -0.15 -5.17 18.85
CA HIS A 202 -1.31 -5.15 17.95
C HIS A 202 -1.03 -4.25 16.75
N ASP A 203 -0.94 -4.85 15.57
CA ASP A 203 -0.92 -4.15 14.28
C ASP A 203 -2.34 -3.97 13.75
N VAL A 204 -2.80 -2.72 13.72
CA VAL A 204 -4.17 -2.35 13.37
C VAL A 204 -4.24 -1.95 11.90
N ALA A 205 -5.36 -2.27 11.23
CA ALA A 205 -5.54 -2.13 9.78
C ALA A 205 -4.36 -2.66 8.97
N THR A 206 -3.96 -3.88 9.30
CA THR A 206 -2.72 -4.52 8.82
C THR A 206 -2.69 -4.74 7.30
N ASN A 207 -3.84 -4.61 6.62
CA ASN A 207 -4.00 -4.84 5.18
C ASN A 207 -3.43 -6.21 4.77
N SER A 208 -2.28 -6.26 4.07
CA SER A 208 -1.61 -7.48 3.61
C SER A 208 -0.74 -8.16 4.69
N ALA A 209 -0.81 -7.70 5.94
CA ALA A 209 -0.10 -8.27 7.08
C ALA A 209 1.43 -8.32 6.93
N HIS A 210 2.02 -7.42 6.13
CA HIS A 210 3.46 -7.42 5.87
C HIS A 210 4.31 -7.20 7.11
N PHE A 211 3.94 -6.25 7.98
CA PHE A 211 4.69 -5.98 9.20
C PHE A 211 4.69 -7.14 10.20
N PRO A 212 3.53 -7.71 10.59
CA PRO A 212 3.52 -8.84 11.51
C PRO A 212 4.15 -10.09 10.90
N LEU A 213 4.01 -10.32 9.58
CA LEU A 213 4.74 -11.39 8.88
C LEU A 213 6.26 -11.15 8.90
N LEU A 214 6.71 -9.91 8.77
CA LEU A 214 8.12 -9.55 8.83
C LEU A 214 8.66 -9.93 10.21
N ILE A 215 8.05 -9.43 11.28
CA ILE A 215 8.45 -9.75 12.67
C ILE A 215 8.53 -11.26 12.88
N ASN A 216 7.52 -12.00 12.41
CA ASN A 216 7.43 -13.44 12.57
C ASN A 216 8.56 -14.21 11.85
N CYS A 217 9.12 -13.65 10.76
CA CYS A 217 10.16 -14.27 9.95
C CYS A 217 11.59 -13.79 10.26
N LEU A 218 11.75 -12.82 11.15
CA LEU A 218 13.05 -12.26 11.53
C LEU A 218 13.66 -13.02 12.71
N ASP A 219 14.98 -13.11 12.70
CA ASP A 219 15.76 -13.75 13.76
C ASP A 219 15.91 -12.79 14.98
N GLU A 220 16.24 -13.30 16.17
CA GLU A 220 16.35 -12.49 17.40
C GLU A 220 17.30 -11.29 17.25
N GLU A 221 18.44 -11.47 16.57
CA GLU A 221 19.39 -10.39 16.26
C GLU A 221 18.76 -9.30 15.37
N GLN A 222 17.97 -9.70 14.37
CA GLN A 222 17.28 -8.77 13.45
C GLN A 222 16.09 -8.06 14.10
N LEU A 223 15.59 -8.62 15.20
CA LEU A 223 14.59 -8.01 16.09
C LEU A 223 15.22 -7.24 17.25
N PHE A 224 16.55 -7.07 17.26
CA PHE A 224 17.28 -6.38 18.32
C PHE A 224 17.04 -7.01 19.72
N ASP A 225 16.93 -8.33 19.81
CA ASP A 225 16.58 -9.08 21.03
C ASP A 225 15.14 -8.87 21.55
N LEU A 226 14.24 -8.30 20.73
CA LEU A 226 12.81 -8.23 21.05
C LEU A 226 12.14 -9.61 20.97
N GLN A 227 11.30 -9.89 21.95
CA GLN A 227 10.49 -11.10 22.04
C GLN A 227 9.01 -10.73 22.01
N PHE A 228 8.36 -10.95 20.86
CA PHE A 228 6.92 -10.77 20.73
C PHE A 228 6.20 -11.98 21.33
N THR A 229 5.57 -11.77 22.49
CA THR A 229 4.81 -12.79 23.21
C THR A 229 3.48 -13.11 22.52
N GLU A 230 2.93 -12.12 21.83
CA GLU A 230 1.69 -12.22 21.07
C GLU A 230 1.69 -11.09 20.01
N ILE A 231 1.24 -11.41 18.81
CA ILE A 231 1.07 -10.46 17.70
C ILE A 231 -0.38 -10.56 17.26
N ILE A 232 -1.15 -9.50 17.53
CA ILE A 232 -2.54 -9.38 17.09
C ILE A 232 -2.54 -8.63 15.76
N CYS A 233 -3.25 -9.17 14.79
CA CYS A 233 -3.45 -8.56 13.48
C CYS A 233 -4.93 -8.24 13.32
N SER A 234 -5.29 -7.04 12.88
CA SER A 234 -6.69 -6.73 12.61
C SER A 234 -6.88 -5.86 11.40
N ASP A 235 -8.00 -6.03 10.70
CA ASP A 235 -8.40 -5.22 9.56
C ASP A 235 -9.94 -5.23 9.41
N ILE A 236 -10.52 -4.28 8.69
CA ILE A 236 -11.95 -4.33 8.33
C ILE A 236 -12.23 -5.41 7.28
N HIS A 237 -11.21 -5.74 6.48
CA HIS A 237 -11.15 -6.80 5.47
C HIS A 237 -10.04 -7.82 5.79
N PRO A 238 -10.20 -8.65 6.84
CA PRO A 238 -9.18 -9.61 7.25
C PRO A 238 -8.84 -10.65 6.16
N GLU A 239 -9.71 -10.85 5.18
CA GLU A 239 -9.47 -11.72 4.02
C GLU A 239 -8.21 -11.35 3.22
N TYR A 240 -7.88 -10.06 3.09
CA TYR A 240 -6.70 -9.61 2.33
C TYR A 240 -5.39 -10.00 3.02
N GLY A 241 -5.34 -9.83 4.34
CA GLY A 241 -4.21 -10.24 5.16
C GLY A 241 -4.08 -11.76 5.22
N GLN A 242 -5.19 -12.49 5.35
CA GLN A 242 -5.17 -13.96 5.39
C GLN A 242 -4.60 -14.54 4.08
N GLN A 243 -5.01 -14.03 2.92
CA GLN A 243 -4.48 -14.47 1.63
C GLN A 243 -2.97 -14.23 1.53
N SER A 244 -2.50 -13.08 2.00
CA SER A 244 -1.07 -12.73 1.99
C SER A 244 -0.26 -13.65 2.91
N ILE A 245 -0.76 -13.92 4.12
CA ILE A 245 -0.15 -14.87 5.06
C ILE A 245 -0.05 -16.27 4.44
N ASP A 246 -1.15 -16.79 3.88
CA ASP A 246 -1.16 -18.13 3.32
C ASP A 246 -0.16 -18.24 2.15
N ASN A 247 -0.14 -17.24 1.26
CA ASN A 247 0.78 -17.17 0.13
C ASN A 247 2.25 -17.10 0.56
N ILE A 248 2.56 -16.27 1.56
CA ILE A 248 3.94 -16.06 2.03
C ILE A 248 4.41 -17.28 2.83
N LEU A 249 3.63 -17.76 3.79
CA LEU A 249 4.03 -18.90 4.63
C LEU A 249 4.16 -20.21 3.84
N SER A 250 3.42 -20.37 2.74
CA SER A 250 3.60 -21.53 1.85
C SER A 250 5.01 -21.62 1.24
N CYS A 251 5.69 -20.48 1.07
CA CYS A 251 7.05 -20.38 0.54
C CYS A 251 8.14 -20.23 1.60
N PHE A 252 7.77 -19.98 2.85
CA PHE A 252 8.67 -19.92 4.01
C PHE A 252 8.17 -20.81 5.15
N PRO A 253 7.92 -22.12 4.90
CA PRO A 253 7.29 -23.02 5.88
C PRO A 253 8.11 -23.17 7.17
N GLU A 254 9.41 -22.92 7.11
CA GLU A 254 10.33 -23.00 8.24
C GLU A 254 10.36 -21.74 9.11
N LYS A 255 9.79 -20.61 8.65
CA LYS A 255 10.04 -19.29 9.25
C LYS A 255 8.89 -18.67 10.02
N GLY A 256 7.66 -19.14 9.89
CA GLY A 256 6.52 -18.40 10.45
C GLY A 256 5.55 -19.24 11.26
N ARG A 257 5.13 -18.70 12.41
CA ARG A 257 3.89 -19.13 13.06
C ARG A 257 2.70 -18.59 12.29
N ARG A 258 1.60 -19.34 12.23
CA ARG A 258 0.36 -18.79 11.67
C ARG A 258 -0.09 -17.60 12.52
N LEU A 259 -0.42 -16.49 11.86
CA LEU A 259 -1.01 -15.31 12.47
C LEU A 259 -2.51 -15.36 12.23
N ASP A 260 -3.29 -15.05 13.26
CA ASP A 260 -4.74 -14.93 13.15
C ASP A 260 -5.12 -13.46 12.91
N LEU A 261 -6.07 -13.22 12.00
CA LEU A 261 -6.63 -11.89 11.78
C LEU A 261 -8.01 -11.74 12.42
N ILE A 262 -8.21 -10.58 13.03
CA ILE A 262 -9.47 -10.19 13.64
C ILE A 262 -10.13 -9.12 12.76
N LYS A 263 -11.42 -9.32 12.44
CA LYS A 263 -12.21 -8.27 11.80
C LYS A 263 -12.41 -7.11 12.79
N LEU A 264 -11.95 -5.91 12.45
CA LEU A 264 -12.05 -4.72 13.29
C LEU A 264 -12.43 -3.49 12.46
N ASP A 265 -13.47 -2.78 12.90
CA ASP A 265 -13.90 -1.50 12.32
C ASP A 265 -13.58 -0.37 13.31
N LEU A 266 -12.63 0.49 12.98
CA LEU A 266 -12.16 1.54 13.89
C LEU A 266 -13.20 2.65 14.13
N THR A 267 -14.22 2.76 13.28
CA THR A 267 -15.30 3.74 13.44
C THR A 267 -16.27 3.36 14.55
N GLN A 268 -16.34 2.09 14.92
CA GLN A 268 -17.29 1.58 15.91
C GLN A 268 -16.69 1.49 17.32
N ASP A 269 -17.57 1.48 18.33
CA ASP A 269 -17.20 1.23 19.73
C ASP A 269 -16.74 -0.22 19.92
N ASN A 270 -15.49 -0.50 19.60
CA ASN A 270 -15.01 -1.88 19.55
C ASN A 270 -14.42 -2.36 20.87
N LYS A 271 -15.22 -3.19 21.57
CA LYS A 271 -14.74 -4.05 22.67
C LYS A 271 -13.71 -5.09 22.21
N LEU A 272 -13.63 -5.34 20.90
CA LEU A 272 -12.71 -6.26 20.24
C LEU A 272 -11.29 -5.71 20.12
N LEU A 273 -11.09 -4.40 20.29
CA LEU A 273 -9.74 -3.83 20.37
C LEU A 273 -9.12 -4.27 21.70
N GLU A 274 -8.34 -5.35 21.65
CA GLU A 274 -7.65 -5.88 22.81
C GLU A 274 -6.62 -4.89 23.34
N GLN A 275 -6.37 -4.93 24.65
CA GLN A 275 -5.26 -4.15 25.20
C GLN A 275 -3.93 -4.82 24.84
N ALA A 276 -3.07 -4.07 24.16
CA ALA A 276 -1.72 -4.47 23.83
C ALA A 276 -0.71 -3.55 24.54
N ASP A 277 0.51 -4.07 24.72
CA ASP A 277 1.60 -3.27 25.29
C ASP A 277 2.01 -2.19 24.28
N VAL A 278 2.05 -2.60 22.99
CA VAL A 278 2.28 -1.72 21.84
C VAL A 278 1.09 -1.84 20.88
N ILE A 279 0.55 -0.70 20.45
CA ILE A 279 -0.37 -0.62 19.30
C ILE A 279 0.34 0.15 18.19
N ILE A 280 0.23 -0.36 16.96
CA ILE A 280 0.76 0.29 15.76
C ILE A 280 -0.39 0.53 14.80
N ALA A 281 -0.36 1.71 14.18
CA ALA A 281 -1.34 2.14 13.20
C ALA A 281 -0.65 2.98 12.10
N ASN A 282 -0.27 2.31 11.02
CA ASN A 282 0.50 2.88 9.92
C ASN A 282 -0.38 3.14 8.71
N ASP A 283 -0.40 4.39 8.24
CA ASP A 283 -1.15 4.83 7.07
C ASP A 283 -2.66 4.49 7.21
N ILE A 284 -3.26 5.01 8.28
CA ILE A 284 -4.65 4.74 8.68
C ILE A 284 -5.44 6.02 8.87
N LEU A 285 -4.89 6.96 9.65
CA LEU A 285 -5.65 8.12 10.12
C LEU A 285 -6.05 9.05 8.97
N GLU A 286 -5.30 9.07 7.88
CA GLU A 286 -5.56 9.82 6.66
C GLU A 286 -6.77 9.33 5.87
N HIS A 287 -7.20 8.08 6.10
CA HIS A 287 -8.37 7.48 5.43
C HIS A 287 -9.71 7.87 6.07
N PHE A 288 -9.70 8.68 7.12
CA PHE A 288 -10.90 9.16 7.81
C PHE A 288 -11.07 10.66 7.64
N HIS A 289 -12.31 11.16 7.73
CA HIS A 289 -12.52 12.60 7.89
C HIS A 289 -11.93 13.09 9.22
N GLU A 290 -11.62 14.37 9.32
CA GLU A 290 -10.78 14.91 10.41
C GLU A 290 -11.30 14.59 11.83
N GLU A 291 -12.62 14.70 12.05
CA GLU A 291 -13.23 14.38 13.35
C GLU A 291 -13.17 12.88 13.67
N GLU A 292 -13.48 12.04 12.68
CA GLU A 292 -13.43 10.57 12.80
C GLU A 292 -12.00 10.08 13.02
N SER A 293 -11.04 10.68 12.32
CA SER A 293 -9.62 10.38 12.43
C SER A 293 -9.09 10.64 13.84
N PHE A 294 -9.49 11.76 14.46
CA PHE A 294 -9.13 12.04 15.85
C PHE A 294 -9.84 11.11 16.86
N ASP A 295 -11.10 10.74 16.59
CA ASP A 295 -11.82 9.75 17.40
C ASP A 295 -11.14 8.36 17.34
N VAL A 296 -10.71 7.93 16.14
CA VAL A 296 -9.91 6.70 15.96
C VAL A 296 -8.62 6.77 16.77
N LEU A 297 -7.87 7.87 16.71
CA LEU A 297 -6.67 8.06 17.53
C LEU A 297 -6.97 7.92 19.04
N CYS A 298 -8.08 8.51 19.50
CA CYS A 298 -8.50 8.42 20.90
C CYS A 298 -8.82 6.97 21.31
N LYS A 299 -9.52 6.21 20.44
CA LYS A 299 -9.85 4.79 20.67
C LYS A 299 -8.60 3.92 20.73
N LEU A 300 -7.66 4.11 19.80
CA LEU A 300 -6.36 3.42 19.80
C LEU A 300 -5.62 3.72 21.11
N TRP A 301 -5.48 5.00 21.46
CA TRP A 301 -4.82 5.41 22.70
C TRP A 301 -5.46 4.81 23.95
N ALA A 302 -6.80 4.76 24.03
CA ALA A 302 -7.49 4.18 25.18
C ALA A 302 -7.20 2.68 25.39
N ARG A 303 -6.74 1.96 24.36
CA ARG A 303 -6.43 0.52 24.41
C ARG A 303 -4.93 0.23 24.49
N THR A 304 -4.09 1.21 24.18
CA THR A 304 -2.65 1.15 24.39
C THR A 304 -2.28 1.14 25.87
N LYS A 305 -1.55 0.11 26.32
CA LYS A 305 -1.01 0.08 27.69
C LYS A 305 0.23 0.95 27.84
N ASP A 306 1.24 0.77 27.00
CA ASP A 306 2.53 1.47 27.15
C ASP A 306 2.85 2.39 25.97
N LEU A 307 2.73 1.92 24.72
CA LEU A 307 3.22 2.63 23.53
C LEU A 307 2.24 2.58 22.34
N LEU A 308 1.91 3.73 21.78
CA LEU A 308 1.17 3.86 20.52
C LEU A 308 2.12 4.47 19.49
N LEU A 309 2.29 3.77 18.36
CA LEU A 309 3.05 4.25 17.22
C LEU A 309 2.08 4.48 16.07
N ILE A 310 2.10 5.70 15.55
CA ILE A 310 1.34 6.07 14.36
C ILE A 310 2.33 6.51 13.29
N HIS A 311 2.08 6.12 12.06
CA HIS A 311 2.67 6.73 10.88
C HIS A 311 1.55 7.30 10.00
N VAL A 312 1.75 8.51 9.48
CA VAL A 312 0.86 9.15 8.50
C VAL A 312 1.67 9.85 7.41
N PRO A 313 1.20 9.87 6.16
CA PRO A 313 1.83 10.63 5.11
C PRO A 313 1.65 12.14 5.33
N PHE A 314 2.71 12.91 5.06
CA PHE A 314 2.64 14.37 5.03
C PHE A 314 2.36 14.86 3.62
N GLU A 315 1.23 15.54 3.48
CA GLU A 315 0.75 16.06 2.20
C GLU A 315 0.00 17.38 2.43
N GLU A 316 0.08 18.31 1.47
CA GLU A 316 -0.65 19.58 1.56
C GLU A 316 -2.16 19.36 1.40
N ILE A 317 -2.52 18.48 0.47
CA ILE A 317 -3.89 18.13 0.10
C ILE A 317 -4.00 16.59 0.11
N PRO A 318 -5.09 16.02 0.65
CA PRO A 318 -5.29 14.57 0.64
C PRO A 318 -5.15 13.95 -0.75
N THR A 319 -4.29 12.94 -0.88
CA THR A 319 -4.09 12.23 -2.15
C THR A 319 -5.22 11.24 -2.41
N LYS A 320 -6.16 11.63 -3.27
CA LYS A 320 -7.35 10.83 -3.62
C LYS A 320 -7.04 9.44 -4.18
N ALA A 321 -5.94 9.26 -4.91
CA ALA A 321 -5.54 7.97 -5.47
C ALA A 321 -5.27 6.92 -4.38
N TYR A 322 -4.84 7.36 -3.21
CA TYR A 322 -4.64 6.50 -2.05
C TYR A 322 -5.85 6.50 -1.12
N GLY A 323 -6.98 7.12 -1.50
CA GLY A 323 -8.18 7.16 -0.66
C GLY A 323 -8.03 8.05 0.59
N HIS A 324 -7.06 8.96 0.61
CA HIS A 324 -6.89 9.87 1.75
C HIS A 324 -7.99 10.94 1.75
N LEU A 325 -8.51 11.23 2.93
CA LEU A 325 -9.55 12.20 3.22
C LEU A 325 -9.05 13.36 4.10
N THR A 326 -7.95 13.15 4.83
CA THR A 326 -7.38 14.13 5.77
C THR A 326 -5.87 14.23 5.60
N SER A 327 -5.34 15.45 5.57
CA SER A 327 -3.89 15.68 5.55
C SER A 327 -3.31 15.89 6.95
N PHE A 328 -2.04 15.53 7.08
CA PHE A 328 -1.24 15.66 8.29
C PHE A 328 0.00 16.51 8.08
N ASN A 329 0.42 17.16 9.18
CA ASN A 329 1.69 17.82 9.34
C ASN A 329 2.12 17.72 10.81
N LYS A 330 3.36 18.14 11.10
CA LYS A 330 3.95 18.04 12.43
C LYS A 330 3.15 18.80 13.48
N GLU A 331 2.66 19.99 13.15
CA GLU A 331 1.86 20.82 14.05
C GLU A 331 0.56 20.12 14.45
N LYS A 332 -0.14 19.53 13.47
CA LYS A 332 -1.40 18.82 13.70
C LYS A 332 -1.20 17.60 14.59
N LEU A 333 -0.17 16.77 14.32
CA LEU A 333 0.15 15.62 15.16
C LEU A 333 0.48 16.04 16.61
N ASN A 334 1.29 17.08 16.79
CA ASN A 334 1.60 17.63 18.11
C ASN A 334 0.36 18.16 18.84
N GLN A 335 -0.52 18.87 18.13
CA GLN A 335 -1.78 19.35 18.69
C GLN A 335 -2.68 18.19 19.10
N TRP A 336 -2.79 17.13 18.29
CA TRP A 336 -3.60 15.96 18.61
C TRP A 336 -3.07 15.20 19.81
N ALA A 337 -1.75 14.99 19.88
CA ALA A 337 -1.11 14.41 21.05
C ALA A 337 -1.41 15.21 22.33
N SER A 338 -1.36 16.54 22.28
CA SER A 338 -1.62 17.40 23.45
C SER A 338 -3.04 17.29 24.01
N LYS A 339 -4.00 16.76 23.24
CA LYS A 339 -5.39 16.55 23.66
C LYS A 339 -5.61 15.21 24.36
N LEU A 340 -4.66 14.27 24.27
CA LEU A 340 -4.80 12.93 24.85
C LEU A 340 -4.37 12.94 26.33
N HIS A 341 -5.23 12.42 27.20
CA HIS A 341 -4.92 12.36 28.63
C HIS A 341 -3.89 11.26 28.92
N GLY A 342 -2.88 11.60 29.73
CA GLY A 342 -1.90 10.65 30.25
C GLY A 342 -0.84 10.21 29.23
N CYS A 343 -0.70 10.90 28.10
CA CYS A 343 0.32 10.62 27.10
C CYS A 343 1.54 11.56 27.21
N GLU A 344 2.71 11.01 26.91
CA GLU A 344 3.92 11.73 26.59
C GLU A 344 4.19 11.55 25.08
N ASN A 345 4.25 12.64 24.31
CA ASN A 345 4.74 12.58 22.93
C ASN A 345 6.28 12.46 22.97
N ILE A 346 6.79 11.34 22.46
CA ILE A 346 8.20 11.00 22.45
C ILE A 346 8.80 10.92 21.03
N THR A 347 8.09 11.34 19.98
CA THR A 347 8.57 11.28 18.58
C THR A 347 9.99 11.85 18.43
N ASP A 348 10.23 13.07 18.94
CA ASP A 348 11.52 13.75 18.79
C ASP A 348 12.69 13.00 19.48
N LYS A 349 12.41 12.08 20.43
CA LYS A 349 13.44 11.24 21.05
C LYS A 349 14.01 10.19 20.10
N TYR A 350 13.33 9.91 18.98
CA TYR A 350 13.72 8.89 17.99
C TYR A 350 14.14 9.48 16.65
N ALA A 351 14.31 10.81 16.58
CA ALA A 351 14.83 11.48 15.39
C ALA A 351 16.21 10.94 14.97
N HIS A 352 17.03 10.47 15.93
CA HIS A 352 18.32 9.84 15.62
C HIS A 352 18.17 8.54 14.82
N VAL A 353 17.11 7.75 15.06
CA VAL A 353 16.87 6.49 14.34
C VAL A 353 16.55 6.78 12.86
N ALA A 354 15.72 7.79 12.61
CA ALA A 354 15.37 8.20 11.25
C ALA A 354 16.47 8.99 10.54
N SER A 355 17.44 9.57 11.28
CA SER A 355 18.59 10.28 10.69
C SER A 355 19.52 9.36 9.89
N GLU A 356 19.39 8.03 10.08
CA GLU A 356 20.05 7.01 9.27
C GLU A 356 19.40 6.86 7.87
N SER A 357 18.18 7.38 7.70
CA SER A 357 17.49 7.40 6.41
C SER A 357 18.00 8.55 5.53
N TYR A 358 17.76 8.45 4.22
CA TYR A 358 18.15 9.50 3.27
C TYR A 358 17.33 10.79 3.44
N ASP A 359 16.16 10.72 4.09
CA ASP A 359 15.30 11.88 4.36
C ASP A 359 15.34 12.23 5.85
N PRO A 360 16.06 13.30 6.26
CA PRO A 360 16.18 13.68 7.66
C PRO A 360 14.84 14.13 8.29
N CYS A 361 13.81 14.43 7.49
CA CYS A 361 12.48 14.79 7.98
C CYS A 361 11.54 13.57 8.08
N PHE A 362 12.00 12.36 7.74
CA PHE A 362 11.19 11.15 7.75
C PHE A 362 10.52 10.87 9.11
N ILE A 363 11.18 11.24 10.22
CA ILE A 363 10.59 11.07 11.56
C ILE A 363 9.35 11.94 11.80
N ASP A 364 9.20 13.04 11.07
CA ASP A 364 8.09 13.97 11.30
C ASP A 364 6.74 13.33 10.96
N ASN A 365 6.73 12.33 10.07
CA ASN A 365 5.56 11.53 9.70
C ASN A 365 5.08 10.59 10.82
N PHE A 366 5.81 10.48 11.92
CA PHE A 366 5.48 9.61 13.04
C PHE A 366 4.88 10.36 14.23
N LEU A 367 3.99 9.68 14.93
CA LEU A 367 3.56 10.06 16.27
C LEU A 367 3.78 8.90 17.25
N PHE A 368 4.75 9.05 18.14
CA PHE A 368 5.07 8.09 19.18
C PHE A 368 4.56 8.59 20.52
N LEU A 369 3.57 7.88 21.08
CA LEU A 369 2.95 8.24 22.35
C LEU A 369 3.23 7.18 23.41
N LYS A 370 3.75 7.60 24.55
CA LYS A 370 4.02 6.74 25.69
C LYS A 370 3.13 7.08 26.86
N ARG A 371 2.63 6.08 27.58
CA ARG A 371 1.75 6.31 28.74
C ARG A 371 2.60 6.68 29.97
N TYR A 372 2.19 7.72 30.71
CA TYR A 372 2.79 8.01 32.02
C TYR A 372 2.53 6.83 32.96
N ARG A 373 3.58 6.35 33.62
CA ARG A 373 3.47 5.33 34.68
C ARG A 373 3.06 5.95 36.01
#